data_AF-A0A957JG82-F1
#
_entry.id   AF-A0A957JG82-F1
#
_cell.length_a   1.000
_cell.length_b   1.000
_cell.length_c   1.000
_cell.angle_alpha   90.00
_cell.angle_beta   90.00
_cell.angle_gamma   90.00
#
_symmetry.space_group_name_H-M   'P 1'
#
loop_
_entity.id
_entity.type
_entity.pdbx_description
1 polymer ?
#
loop_
_entity_poly.entity_id
_entity_poly.type
_entity_poly.pdbx_seq_one_letter_code
_entity_poly.pdbx_strand_id
1 'polypeptide(L)'
;RSFRSNLNPAATPGVYLAEILPTVRGQYEVQLTGSIGDTAVDEVLEPEEVLGSKALTFPDDPPDPFALQETVDGLSAQLRIFQILAAAGLVLGLAGLGVAVFALVRGRQP
;
A
#
# COMPACT_ATOMS: atom_id res chain seq x y z
N ARG A 1 12.09 12.55 -7.08
CA ARG A 1 13.03 11.39 -7.03
C ARG A 1 14.02 11.57 -8.17
N SER A 2 15.32 11.31 -7.99
CA SER A 2 16.33 11.57 -9.02
C SER A 2 16.72 10.31 -9.83
N PHE A 3 16.85 10.47 -11.14
CA PHE A 3 17.41 9.49 -12.06
C PHE A 3 18.65 10.07 -12.73
N ARG A 4 19.65 9.24 -12.97
CA ARG A 4 20.80 9.62 -13.79
C ARG A 4 20.78 8.78 -15.05
N SER A 5 20.79 9.44 -16.21
CA SER A 5 20.84 8.76 -17.50
C SER A 5 21.97 9.32 -18.35
N ASN A 6 22.66 8.42 -19.03
CA ASN A 6 23.59 8.81 -20.08
C ASN A 6 22.83 9.12 -21.36
N LEU A 7 23.37 10.06 -22.14
CA LEU A 7 22.90 10.33 -23.50
C LEU A 7 23.41 9.24 -24.44
N ASN A 8 22.49 8.50 -25.06
CA ASN A 8 22.82 7.49 -26.06
C ASN A 8 22.49 8.02 -27.46
N PRO A 9 23.37 7.86 -28.46
CA PRO A 9 23.07 8.28 -29.83
C PRO A 9 21.93 7.44 -30.41
N ALA A 10 20.96 8.10 -31.05
CA ALA A 10 19.87 7.45 -31.76
C ALA A 10 20.27 7.05 -33.19
N ALA A 11 19.40 6.32 -33.88
CA ALA A 11 19.60 5.96 -35.29
C ALA A 11 19.66 7.20 -36.21
N THR A 12 18.98 8.29 -35.83
CA THR A 12 19.00 9.55 -36.56
C THR A 12 20.20 10.39 -36.12
N PRO A 13 21.08 10.82 -37.05
CA PRO A 13 22.20 11.70 -36.71
C PRO A 13 21.75 12.98 -35.99
N GLY A 14 22.45 13.33 -34.91
CA GLY A 14 22.15 14.52 -34.11
C GLY A 14 21.05 14.34 -33.06
N VAL A 15 20.43 13.15 -32.98
CA VAL A 15 19.43 12.82 -31.96
C VAL A 15 20.08 11.95 -30.89
N TYR A 16 19.87 12.30 -29.63
CA TYR A 16 20.32 11.53 -28.47
C TYR A 16 19.13 11.20 -27.59
N LEU A 17 19.09 9.98 -27.07
CA LEU A 17 18.01 9.45 -26.23
C LEU A 17 18.53 9.18 -24.83
N ALA A 18 17.68 9.47 -23.86
CA ALA A 18 17.84 9.10 -22.46
C ALA A 18 16.51 8.47 -22.01
N GLU A 19 16.47 7.15 -21.95
CA GLU A 19 15.26 6.41 -21.60
C GLU A 19 15.11 6.32 -20.09
N ILE A 20 13.96 6.76 -19.58
CA ILE A 20 13.57 6.62 -18.18
C ILE A 20 12.28 5.82 -18.13
N LEU A 21 12.24 4.79 -17.27
CA LEU A 21 11.07 3.93 -17.07
C LEU A 21 10.66 3.97 -15.59
N PRO A 22 9.95 5.03 -15.15
CA PRO A 22 9.50 5.17 -13.78
C PRO A 22 8.44 4.10 -13.45
N THR A 23 8.63 3.38 -12.35
CA THR A 23 7.71 2.32 -11.89
C THR A 23 6.73 2.79 -10.81
N VAL A 24 6.85 4.04 -10.36
CA VAL A 24 6.03 4.63 -9.30
C VAL A 24 5.51 5.99 -9.78
N ARG A 25 4.33 6.41 -9.31
CA ARG A 25 3.80 7.75 -9.59
C ARG A 25 4.58 8.86 -8.88
N GLY A 26 4.51 10.06 -9.45
CA GLY A 26 4.96 11.32 -8.85
C GLY A 26 5.98 12.09 -9.70
N GLN A 27 6.56 13.13 -9.09
CA GLN A 27 7.53 14.02 -9.74
C GLN A 27 8.94 13.42 -9.77
N TYR A 28 9.56 13.48 -10.94
CA TYR A 28 10.91 13.00 -11.19
C TYR A 28 11.83 14.12 -11.62
N GLU A 29 13.09 13.95 -11.26
CA GLU A 29 14.20 14.80 -11.66
C GLU A 29 15.19 13.89 -12.40
N VAL A 30 15.67 14.31 -13.56
CA VAL A 30 16.55 13.53 -14.42
C VAL A 30 17.81 14.33 -14.64
N GLN A 31 18.93 13.83 -14.13
CA GLN A 31 20.25 14.37 -14.43
C GLN A 31 20.78 13.68 -15.69
N LEU A 32 20.87 14.45 -16.78
CA LEU A 32 21.49 14.04 -18.02
C LEU A 32 22.98 14.33 -17.94
N THR A 33 23.79 13.28 -18.06
CA THR A 33 25.25 13.42 -18.06
C THR A 33 25.86 12.77 -19.30
N GLY A 34 26.92 13.36 -19.86
CA GLY A 34 27.65 12.79 -20.98
C GLY A 34 28.29 13.84 -21.87
N SER A 35 28.46 13.53 -23.15
CA SER A 35 28.92 14.49 -24.15
C SER A 35 28.18 14.33 -25.47
N ILE A 36 27.95 15.45 -26.15
CA ILE A 36 27.45 15.53 -27.51
C ILE A 36 28.60 16.08 -28.36
N GLY A 37 29.26 15.21 -29.11
CA GLY A 37 30.55 15.55 -29.74
C GLY A 37 31.58 15.93 -28.68
N ASP A 38 32.14 17.13 -28.80
CA ASP A 38 33.12 17.69 -27.85
C ASP A 38 32.47 18.50 -26.71
N THR A 39 31.15 18.64 -26.69
CA THR A 39 30.43 19.41 -25.68
C THR A 39 30.00 18.50 -24.54
N ALA A 40 30.47 18.79 -23.32
CA ALA A 40 30.00 18.13 -22.10
C ALA A 40 28.56 18.57 -21.78
N VAL A 41 27.72 17.61 -21.38
CA VAL A 41 26.35 17.84 -20.94
C VAL A 41 26.24 17.38 -19.49
N ASP A 42 25.77 18.28 -18.62
CA ASP A 42 25.39 18.02 -17.23
C ASP A 42 24.19 18.91 -16.89
N GLU A 43 23.00 18.40 -17.22
CA GLU A 43 21.76 19.17 -17.14
C GLU A 43 20.75 18.43 -16.27
N VAL A 44 20.01 19.18 -15.47
CA VAL A 44 18.93 18.66 -14.63
C VAL A 44 17.60 19.03 -15.27
N LEU A 45 16.79 18.01 -15.54
CA LEU A 45 15.48 18.15 -16.15
C LEU A 45 14.40 17.68 -15.19
N GLU A 46 13.24 18.32 -15.25
CA GLU A 46 12.04 17.92 -14.51
C GLU A 46 10.96 17.54 -15.52
N PRO A 47 10.84 16.25 -15.90
CA PRO A 47 9.77 15.78 -16.77
C PRO A 47 8.39 16.02 -16.14
N GLU A 48 7.35 15.93 -16.97
CA GLU A 48 5.97 15.95 -16.48
C GLU A 48 5.73 14.87 -15.41
N GLU A 49 4.81 15.15 -14.49
CA GLU A 49 4.46 14.22 -13.42
C GLU A 49 3.99 12.87 -13.99
N VAL A 50 4.57 11.79 -13.46
CA VAL A 50 4.15 10.44 -13.84
C VAL A 50 2.84 10.13 -13.12
N LEU A 51 1.76 10.16 -13.88
CA LEU A 51 0.43 9.81 -13.39
C LEU A 51 0.33 8.30 -13.14
N GLY A 52 -0.52 7.92 -12.17
CA GLY A 52 -0.81 6.51 -11.90
C GLY A 52 -1.62 5.86 -13.03
N SER A 53 -1.46 4.55 -13.22
CA SER A 53 -2.20 3.76 -14.23
C SER A 53 -3.73 3.88 -14.12
N LYS A 54 -4.25 4.22 -12.94
CA LYS A 54 -5.67 4.51 -12.71
C LYS A 54 -6.22 5.65 -13.59
N ALA A 55 -5.37 6.61 -13.98
CA ALA A 55 -5.81 7.75 -14.82
C ALA A 55 -6.00 7.37 -16.31
N LEU A 56 -5.51 6.20 -16.73
CA LEU A 56 -5.51 5.75 -18.13
C LEU A 56 -6.35 4.50 -18.39
N THR A 57 -7.01 3.96 -17.35
CA THR A 57 -7.75 2.69 -17.46
C THR A 57 -9.24 2.94 -17.64
N PHE A 58 -9.79 2.49 -18.78
CA PHE A 58 -11.23 2.28 -19.02
C PHE A 58 -11.47 0.78 -19.18
N PRO A 59 -12.62 0.20 -18.77
CA PRO A 59 -13.77 0.80 -18.08
C PRO A 59 -13.82 0.51 -16.56
N ASP A 60 -12.97 -0.37 -16.02
CA ASP A 60 -12.96 -0.72 -14.59
C ASP A 60 -11.57 -0.51 -13.97
N ASP A 61 -11.56 0.12 -12.80
CA ASP A 61 -10.36 0.35 -12.01
C ASP A 61 -9.75 -0.98 -11.53
N PRO A 62 -8.45 -1.22 -11.74
CA PRO A 62 -7.76 -2.28 -11.00
C PRO A 62 -7.83 -1.94 -9.50
N PRO A 63 -8.11 -2.93 -8.63
CA PRO A 63 -8.31 -2.69 -7.21
C PRO A 63 -7.09 -1.98 -6.61
N ASP A 64 -7.35 -0.90 -5.86
CA ASP A 64 -6.31 -0.19 -5.15
C ASP A 64 -5.69 -1.11 -4.09
N PRO A 65 -4.38 -1.43 -4.18
CA PRO A 65 -3.74 -2.29 -3.17
C PRO A 65 -3.81 -1.68 -1.76
N PHE A 66 -3.91 -0.35 -1.62
CA PHE A 66 -4.05 0.31 -0.33
C PHE A 66 -5.49 0.25 0.21
N ALA A 67 -6.50 0.33 -0.65
CA ALA A 67 -7.89 0.18 -0.22
C ALA A 67 -8.17 -1.23 0.31
N LEU A 68 -7.54 -2.25 -0.30
CA LEU A 68 -7.67 -3.62 0.17
C LEU A 68 -7.08 -3.79 1.58
N GLN A 69 -5.91 -3.20 1.84
CA GLN A 69 -5.26 -3.25 3.14
C GLN A 69 -6.07 -2.53 4.22
N GLU A 70 -6.63 -1.35 3.91
CA GLU A 70 -7.49 -0.60 4.84
C GLU A 70 -8.76 -1.39 5.19
N THR A 71 -9.34 -2.08 4.21
CA THR A 71 -10.51 -2.95 4.43
C THR A 71 -10.16 -4.14 5.34
N VAL A 72 -8.99 -4.76 5.13
CA VAL A 72 -8.49 -5.87 5.96
C VAL A 72 -8.20 -5.43 7.40
N ASP A 73 -7.59 -4.25 7.58
CA ASP A 73 -7.27 -3.71 8.90
C ASP A 73 -8.56 -3.35 9.66
N GLY A 74 -9.55 -2.75 8.98
CA GLY A 74 -10.87 -2.47 9.53
C GLY A 74 -11.63 -3.73 9.96
N LEU A 75 -11.64 -4.78 9.13
CA LEU A 75 -12.23 -6.07 9.49
C LEU A 75 -11.50 -6.74 10.66
N SER A 76 -10.17 -6.67 10.68
CA SER A 76 -9.35 -7.23 11.76
C SER A 76 -9.62 -6.55 13.11
N ALA A 77 -9.83 -5.23 13.09
CA ALA A 77 -10.21 -4.47 14.29
C ALA A 77 -11.60 -4.87 14.80
N GLN A 78 -12.59 -5.02 13.92
CA GLN A 78 -13.93 -5.50 14.30
C GLN A 78 -13.88 -6.91 14.90
N LEU A 79 -13.12 -7.82 14.29
CA LEU A 79 -12.98 -9.19 14.79
C LEU A 79 -12.39 -9.25 16.20
N ARG A 80 -11.42 -8.39 16.54
CA ARG A 80 -10.88 -8.32 17.91
C ARG A 80 -11.95 -7.91 18.93
N ILE A 81 -12.79 -6.92 18.59
CA ILE A 81 -13.87 -6.48 19.49
C ILE A 81 -14.87 -7.61 19.71
N PHE A 82 -15.28 -8.32 18.65
CA PHE A 82 -16.15 -9.48 18.75
C PHE A 82 -15.54 -10.60 19.59
N GLN A 83 -14.24 -10.88 19.44
CA GLN A 83 -13.54 -11.90 20.24
C GLN A 83 -13.52 -11.53 21.73
N ILE A 84 -13.28 -10.27 22.08
CA ILE A 84 -13.29 -9.81 23.48
C ILE A 84 -14.69 -9.96 24.09
N LEU A 85 -15.73 -9.51 23.38
CA LEU A 85 -17.12 -9.63 23.83
C LEU A 85 -17.55 -11.10 23.96
N ALA A 86 -17.19 -11.94 22.97
CA ALA A 86 -17.48 -13.37 23.01
C ALA A 86 -16.79 -14.05 24.21
N ALA A 87 -15.52 -13.76 24.44
CA ALA A 87 -14.77 -14.29 25.59
C ALA A 87 -15.35 -13.83 26.92
N ALA A 88 -15.67 -12.54 27.05
CA ALA A 88 -16.29 -11.98 28.26
C ALA A 88 -17.66 -12.62 28.52
N GLY A 89 -18.49 -12.77 27.49
CA GLY A 89 -19.79 -13.43 27.57
C GLY A 89 -19.67 -14.90 27.97
N LEU A 90 -18.68 -15.63 27.44
CA LEU A 90 -18.42 -17.01 27.81
C LEU A 90 -18.02 -17.16 29.28
N VAL A 91 -17.11 -16.30 29.76
CA VAL A 91 -16.68 -16.30 31.16
C VAL A 91 -17.84 -15.99 32.10
N LEU A 92 -18.62 -14.95 31.80
CA LEU A 92 -19.79 -14.59 32.61
C LEU A 92 -20.86 -15.68 32.59
N GLY A 93 -21.12 -16.29 31.43
CA GLY A 93 -22.08 -17.39 31.30
C GLY A 93 -21.68 -18.61 32.13
N LEU A 94 -20.40 -19.00 32.07
CA LEU A 94 -19.87 -20.12 32.87
C LEU A 94 -19.90 -19.82 34.36
N ALA A 95 -19.55 -18.59 34.78
CA ALA A 95 -19.62 -18.18 36.18
C ALA A 95 -21.07 -18.22 36.69
N GLY A 96 -22.03 -17.70 35.91
CA GLY A 96 -23.45 -17.76 36.24
C GLY A 96 -23.99 -19.18 36.38
N LEU A 97 -23.62 -20.08 35.46
CA LEU A 97 -23.95 -21.51 35.55
C LEU A 97 -23.35 -22.15 36.80
N GLY A 98 -22.09 -21.86 37.13
CA GLY A 98 -21.43 -22.37 38.33
C GLY A 98 -22.15 -21.95 39.61
N VAL A 99 -22.53 -20.67 39.72
CA VAL A 99 -23.29 -20.15 40.86
C VAL A 99 -24.68 -20.79 40.94
N ALA A 100 -25.38 -20.92 39.82
CA ALA A 100 -26.69 -21.55 39.77
C ALA A 100 -26.64 -23.01 40.25
N VAL A 101 -25.67 -23.80 39.76
CA VAL A 101 -25.47 -25.20 40.19
C VAL A 101 -25.13 -25.27 41.68
N PHE A 102 -24.22 -24.42 42.16
CA PHE A 102 -23.83 -24.39 43.57
C PHE A 102 -25.01 -24.06 44.51
N ALA A 103 -25.83 -23.07 44.15
CA ALA A 103 -27.03 -22.70 44.90
C ALA A 103 -28.04 -23.86 44.95
N LEU A 104 -28.20 -24.59 43.84
CA LEU A 104 -29.12 -25.72 43.73
C LEU A 104 -28.67 -26.93 44.56
N VAL A 105 -27.36 -27.18 44.65
CA VAL A 105 -26.77 -28.23 45.49
C VAL A 105 -26.90 -27.88 46.97
N ARG A 106 -26.63 -26.62 47.34
CA ARG A 106 -26.71 -26.17 48.75
C ARG A 106 -28.15 -26.10 49.27
N GLY A 107 -29.11 -25.72 48.43
CA GLY A 107 -30.54 -25.72 48.78
C GLY A 107 -31.19 -27.11 48.89
N ARG A 108 -30.47 -28.16 48.50
CA ARG A 108 -30.91 -29.57 48.60
C ARG A 108 -30.35 -30.31 49.81
N GLN A 109 -29.50 -29.68 50.60
CA GLN A 109 -29.07 -30.24 51.88
C GLN A 109 -30.19 -29.99 52.92
N PRO A 110 -30.82 -31.04 53.47
CA PRO A 110 -31.86 -30.93 54.49
C PRO A 110 -31.32 -30.45 55.84
#